data_AF-A0A5K1C229-F1
#
_entry.id   AF-A0A5K1C229-F1
#
_cell.length_a   1.000
_cell.length_b   1.000
_cell.length_c   1.000
_cell.angle_alpha   90.00
_cell.angle_beta   90.00
_cell.angle_gamma   90.00
#
_symmetry.space_group_name_H-M   'P 1'
#
loop_
_entity.id
_entity.type
_entity.pdbx_description
1 polymer ?
#
loop_
_entity_poly.entity_id
_entity_poly.type
_entity_poly.pdbx_seq_one_letter_code
_entity_poly.pdbx_strand_id
1 'polypeptide(L)' 'GDSKTLMFVQISPSDKDLGETLSSLSFAARVRGVELGPAKRQVDVGEHQKQKSM' A
#
# COMPACT_ATOMS: atom_id res chain seq x y z
N GLY A 1 -10.29 6.33 -8.77
CA GLY A 1 -9.27 5.43 -8.22
C GLY A 1 -8.45 4.92 -9.36
N ASP A 2 -7.32 5.57 -9.64
CA ASP A 2 -6.30 5.07 -10.56
C ASP A 2 -4.95 5.31 -9.88
N SER A 3 -4.58 4.39 -9.01
CA SER A 3 -3.37 4.46 -8.20
C SER A 3 -2.95 3.05 -7.80
N LYS A 4 -1.64 2.84 -7.67
CA LYS A 4 -1.10 1.63 -7.05
C LYS A 4 -1.01 1.89 -5.56
N THR A 5 -1.66 1.05 -4.76
CA THR A 5 -1.72 1.24 -3.30
C THR A 5 -1.09 0.04 -2.60
N LEU A 6 -0.25 0.35 -1.60
CA LEU A 6 0.33 -0.61 -0.67
C LEU A 6 0.02 -0.11 0.73
N MET A 7 -0.46 -0.99 1.60
CA MET A 7 -0.76 -0.68 2.99
C MET A 7 0.19 -1.45 3.90
N PHE A 8 0.86 -0.74 4.81
CA PHE A 8 1.58 -1.35 5.92
C PHE A 8 0.75 -1.15 7.18
N VAL A 9 0.64 -2.22 7.98
CA VAL A 9 -0.07 -2.20 9.25
C VAL A 9 0.96 -2.46 10.34
N GLN A 10 1.21 -1.45 11.16
CA GLN A 10 2.04 -1.61 12.35
C GLN A 10 1.14 -1.83 13.55
N ILE A 11 1.46 -2.84 14.35
CA ILE A 11 0.69 -3.21 15.54
C ILE A 11 1.65 -3.41 16.71
N SER A 12 1.13 -3.25 17.91
CA SER A 12 1.84 -3.54 19.15
C SER A 12 1.71 -5.03 19.49
N PRO A 13 2.77 -5.70 20.01
CA PRO A 13 2.68 -7.07 20.49
C PRO A 13 2.13 -7.18 21.93
N SER A 14 1.80 -6.06 22.58
CA SER A 14 1.32 -6.02 23.97
C SER A 14 -0.16 -6.38 24.08
N ASP A 15 -0.51 -7.22 25.06
CA ASP A 15 -1.91 -7.59 25.33
C ASP A 15 -2.79 -6.39 25.69
N LYS A 16 -2.21 -5.31 26.22
CA LYS A 16 -2.93 -4.06 26.52
C LYS A 16 -3.54 -3.41 25.28
N ASP A 17 -2.93 -3.67 24.12
CA ASP A 17 -3.27 -3.03 22.84
C ASP A 17 -4.10 -3.98 21.96
N LEU A 18 -4.61 -5.09 22.51
CA LEU A 18 -5.31 -6.13 21.76
C LEU A 18 -6.52 -5.58 20.99
N GLY A 19 -7.31 -4.70 21.60
CA GLY A 19 -8.50 -4.11 20.96
C GLY A 19 -8.16 -3.26 19.74
N GLU A 20 -7.13 -2.42 19.83
CA GLU A 20 -6.66 -1.59 18.73
C GLU A 20 -5.99 -2.43 17.64
N THR A 21 -5.24 -3.46 18.04
CA THR A 21 -4.60 -4.42 17.13
C THR A 21 -5.65 -5.16 16.30
N LEU A 22 -6.70 -5.69 16.93
CA LEU A 22 -7.82 -6.35 16.23
C LEU A 22 -8.54 -5.41 15.27
N SER A 23 -8.76 -4.16 15.70
CA SER A 23 -9.40 -3.14 14.86
C SER A 23 -8.58 -2.82 13.62
N SER A 24 -7.26 -2.64 13.80
CA SER A 24 -6.29 -2.37 12.72
C SER A 24 -6.21 -3.53 11.72
N LEU A 25 -6.11 -4.77 12.21
CA LEU A 25 -6.09 -5.97 11.36
C LEU A 25 -7.41 -6.18 10.62
N SER A 26 -8.55 -5.95 11.28
CA SER A 26 -9.87 -6.05 10.66
C SER A 26 -10.05 -5.03 9.54
N PHE A 27 -9.54 -3.81 9.72
CA PHE A 27 -9.55 -2.80 8.66
C PHE A 27 -8.67 -3.23 7.48
N ALA A 28 -7.43 -3.67 7.73
CA ALA A 28 -6.51 -4.13 6.69
C ALA A 28 -7.06 -5.32 5.89
N ALA A 29 -7.75 -6.25 6.56
CA ALA A 29 -8.42 -7.37 5.90
C ALA A 29 -9.51 -6.90 4.91
N ARG A 30 -10.23 -5.81 5.22
CA ARG A 30 -11.19 -5.20 4.29
C ARG A 30 -10.49 -4.47 3.14
N VAL A 31 -9.38 -3.79 3.41
CA VAL A 31 -8.60 -3.07 2.38
C VAL A 31 -8.09 -4.02 1.29
N ARG A 32 -7.80 -5.29 1.63
CA ARG A 32 -7.46 -6.32 0.64
C ARG A 32 -8.51 -6.48 -0.47
N GLY A 33 -9.79 -6.23 -0.16
CA GLY A 33 -10.88 -6.33 -1.14
C GLY A 33 -11.11 -5.07 -1.97
N VAL A 34 -10.30 -4.02 -1.78
CA VAL A 34 -10.46 -2.76 -2.52
C VAL A 34 -9.86 -2.90 -3.91
N GLU A 35 -10.69 -2.73 -4.94
CA GLU A 35 -10.27 -2.75 -6.33
C GLU A 35 -10.11 -1.32 -6.88
N LEU A 36 -8.89 -0.99 -7.34
CA LEU A 36 -8.55 0.33 -7.89
C LEU A 36 -8.50 0.34 -9.43
N GLY A 37 -9.13 -0.65 -10.07
CA GLY A 37 -9.10 -0.83 -11.53
C GLY A 37 -7.77 -1.36 -12.06
N PRO A 38 -7.68 -1.66 -13.38
CA PRO A 38 -6.51 -2.27 -13.98
C PRO A 38 -5.32 -1.32 -13.98
N ALA A 39 -4.23 -1.71 -13.32
CA ALA A 39 -3.02 -0.91 -13.30
C ALA A 39 -2.37 -0.85 -14.70
N LYS A 40 -2.20 0.36 -15.24
CA LYS A 40 -1.45 0.56 -16.49
C LYS A 40 0.05 0.63 -16.20
N ARG A 41 0.85 -0.06 -17.02
CA ARG A 41 2.32 0.04 -16.96
C ARG A 41 2.73 1.27 -17.75
N GLN A 42 3.08 2.35 -17.08
CA GLN A 42 3.68 3.51 -17.73
C GLN A 42 5.16 3.21 -17.96
N VAL A 43 5.57 3.09 -19.21
CA VAL A 43 6.95 2.82 -19.61
C VAL A 43 7.44 3.99 -20.45
N ASP A 44 7.73 5.11 -19.81
CA ASP A 44 8.51 6.16 -20.45
C ASP A 44 9.99 5.75 -20.42
N VAL A 45 10.42 5.04 -21.47
CA VAL A 45 11.81 4.60 -21.66
C VAL A 45 12.79 5.80 -21.70
N GLY A 46 12.29 7.02 -21.98
CA GLY A 46 13.10 8.23 -22.14
C GLY A 46 13.45 9.00 -20.87
N GLU A 47 12.69 8.88 -19.77
CA GLU A 47 12.93 9.74 -18.58
C GLU A 47 13.86 9.09 -17.55
N HIS A 48 13.86 7.76 -17.42
CA HIS A 48 14.70 7.06 -16.44
C HIS A 48 16.21 7.13 -16.74
N GLN A 49 16.62 7.45 -17.97
CA GLN A 49 18.04 7.62 -18.31
C GLN A 49 18.57 9.02 -17.98
N LYS A 50 17.70 10.05 -17.94
CA LYS A 50 18.13 11.43 -17.68
C LYS A 50 18.47 11.68 -16.21
N GLN A 51 17.86 10.92 -15.29
CA GLN A 51 18.14 11.00 -13.85
C GLN A 51 19.48 10.36 -13.41
N LYS A 52 20.11 9.53 -14.25
CA LYS A 52 21.42 8.94 -13.95
C LYS A 52 22.61 9.74 -14.51
N SER A 53 22.33 10.87 -15.16
CA SER A 53 23.34 11.70 -15.85
C SER A 53 23.64 13.03 -15.11
N MET A 54 23.24 13.18 -13.85
CA MET A 54 23.69 14.27 -12.97
C MET A 54 24.69 13.75 -11.95
#